data_AF-A0A5J5EX32-F1
#
_entry.id   AF-A0A5J5EX32-F1
#
_cell.length_a   1.000
_cell.length_b   1.000
_cell.length_c   1.000
_cell.angle_alpha   90.00
_cell.angle_beta   90.00
_cell.angle_gamma   90.00
#
_symmetry.space_group_name_H-M   'P 1'
#
loop_
_entity.id
_entity.type
_entity.pdbx_description
1 polymer ?
#
loop_
_entity_poly.entity_id
_entity_poly.type
_entity_poly.pdbx_seq_one_letter_code
_entity_poly.pdbx_strand_id
1 'polypeptide(L)'
;MLRDVTYRYQPPQNFTALSAADSLRDSNPFSAANLKGKQLWFITAPANAPISRLPAFSPVDVAEGNPVMEIKGRSFCLNEDTEALDGSVKIMFPDSKGVYRAVGQSIEKAFRMVESLPKRRKISKDQIPEAQPVRLQPEGLRMRYKPFGAVGDAEDEVMGGCQ
;
A
#
# COMPACT_ATOMS: atom_id res chain seq x y z
N MET A 1 -42.34 39.81 23.77
CA MET A 1 -41.69 38.72 24.51
C MET A 1 -41.17 37.70 23.50
N LEU A 2 -39.87 37.72 23.20
CA LEU A 2 -39.24 36.71 22.35
C LEU A 2 -39.03 35.44 23.19
N ARG A 3 -39.56 34.31 22.72
CA ARG A 3 -39.34 33.00 23.35
C ARG A 3 -37.99 32.48 22.86
N ASP A 4 -37.04 32.27 23.77
CA ASP A 4 -35.82 31.52 23.46
C ASP A 4 -36.21 30.08 23.13
N VAL A 5 -36.06 29.69 21.87
CA VAL A 5 -36.24 28.31 21.43
C VAL A 5 -34.90 27.59 21.59
N THR A 6 -34.77 26.81 22.66
CA THR A 6 -33.58 25.97 22.87
C THR A 6 -33.71 24.68 22.04
N TYR A 7 -33.00 24.59 20.92
CA TYR A 7 -32.91 23.35 20.14
C TYR A 7 -31.98 22.35 20.84
N ARG A 8 -32.53 21.25 21.35
CA ARG A 8 -31.74 20.12 21.87
C ARG A 8 -31.48 19.11 20.76
N TYR A 9 -30.21 18.78 20.55
CA TYR A 9 -29.82 17.72 19.63
C TYR A 9 -30.35 16.36 20.12
N GLN A 10 -30.97 15.59 19.22
CA GLN A 10 -31.35 14.21 19.45
C GLN A 10 -30.55 13.33 18.48
N PRO A 11 -29.77 12.36 18.98
CA PRO A 11 -29.02 11.46 18.11
C PRO A 11 -29.98 10.55 17.34
N PRO A 12 -29.56 10.01 16.18
CA PRO A 12 -30.35 9.03 15.44
C PRO A 12 -30.60 7.75 16.25
N GLN A 13 -31.56 6.94 15.82
CA GLN A 13 -31.89 5.67 16.47
C GLN A 13 -30.65 4.76 16.54
N ASN A 14 -30.46 4.09 17.69
CA ASN A 14 -29.33 3.21 18.01
C ASN A 14 -27.97 3.91 18.24
N PHE A 15 -27.92 5.24 18.32
CA PHE A 15 -26.73 5.96 18.76
C PHE A 15 -26.84 6.33 20.24
N THR A 16 -25.95 5.77 21.06
CA THR A 16 -25.84 6.09 22.49
C THR A 16 -24.67 7.02 22.72
N ALA A 17 -24.88 8.10 23.49
CA ALA A 17 -23.80 8.99 23.87
C ALA A 17 -22.78 8.25 24.75
N LEU A 18 -21.49 8.38 24.41
CA LEU A 18 -20.41 7.89 25.26
C LEU A 18 -20.33 8.77 26.51
N SER A 19 -20.15 8.16 27.68
CA SER A 19 -20.07 8.92 28.91
C SER A 19 -18.74 9.69 28.97
N ALA A 20 -18.80 10.91 29.51
CA ALA A 20 -17.61 11.71 29.77
C ALA A 20 -16.65 10.96 30.71
N ALA A 21 -17.17 10.29 31.75
CA ALA A 21 -16.39 9.55 32.74
C ALA A 21 -15.56 8.42 32.13
N ASP A 22 -16.08 7.71 31.12
CA ASP A 22 -15.35 6.64 30.43
C ASP A 22 -14.25 7.18 29.50
N SER A 23 -14.39 8.45 29.09
CA SER A 23 -13.51 9.12 28.12
C SER A 23 -12.46 10.02 28.79
N LEU A 24 -12.69 10.40 30.04
CA LEU A 24 -11.86 11.28 30.84
C LEU A 24 -10.65 10.52 31.37
N ARG A 25 -9.48 10.78 30.79
CA ARG A 25 -8.20 10.52 31.47
C ARG A 25 -7.86 11.75 32.31
N ASP A 26 -7.31 11.55 33.50
CA ASP A 26 -6.93 12.62 34.45
C ASP A 26 -6.00 13.69 33.85
N SER A 27 -5.33 13.38 32.73
CA SER A 27 -4.43 14.29 32.03
C SER A 27 -4.57 14.16 30.50
N ASN A 28 -4.60 15.30 29.82
CA ASN A 28 -4.58 15.36 28.36
C ASN A 28 -3.18 14.95 27.84
N PRO A 29 -3.06 13.79 27.16
CA PRO A 29 -1.77 13.31 26.66
C PRO A 29 -1.23 14.19 25.53
N PHE A 30 -2.09 14.98 24.88
CA PHE A 30 -1.72 15.89 23.80
C PHE A 30 -1.46 17.33 24.27
N SER A 31 -1.28 17.54 25.57
CA SER A 31 -0.84 18.84 26.08
C SER A 31 0.57 19.17 25.60
N ALA A 32 0.85 20.45 25.33
CA ALA A 32 2.16 20.91 24.86
C ALA A 32 3.30 20.51 25.80
N ALA A 33 3.04 20.46 27.11
CA ALA A 33 4.01 20.01 28.11
C ALA A 33 4.34 18.52 27.95
N ASN A 34 3.34 17.67 27.71
CA ASN A 34 3.56 16.23 27.56
C ASN A 34 4.17 15.88 26.19
N LEU A 35 3.86 16.66 25.16
CA LEU A 35 4.40 16.46 23.80
C LEU A 35 5.79 17.06 23.59
N LYS A 36 6.38 17.70 24.62
CA LYS A 36 7.74 18.24 24.52
C LYS A 36 8.74 17.10 24.23
N GLY A 37 9.34 17.15 23.04
CA GLY A 37 10.28 16.12 22.57
C GLY A 37 9.62 14.79 22.16
N LYS A 38 8.29 14.77 21.96
CA LYS A 38 7.55 13.61 21.45
C LYS A 38 6.95 13.95 20.08
N GLN A 39 6.68 12.89 19.32
CA GLN A 39 6.07 12.99 18.00
C GLN A 39 4.64 12.45 18.04
N LEU A 40 3.80 12.95 17.14
CA LEU A 40 2.42 12.52 16.99
C LEU A 40 2.24 11.88 15.63
N TRP A 41 1.96 10.58 15.61
CA TRP A 41 1.85 9.80 14.38
C TRP A 41 0.40 9.37 14.14
N PHE A 42 -0.06 9.51 12.91
CA PHE A 42 -1.35 9.03 12.46
C PHE A 42 -1.16 7.77 11.62
N ILE A 43 -1.75 6.64 12.01
CA ILE A 43 -1.58 5.37 11.30
C ILE A 43 -2.96 4.85 10.91
N THR A 44 -3.21 4.74 9.61
CA THR A 44 -4.39 4.09 9.07
C THR A 44 -4.10 2.62 8.84
N ALA A 45 -4.94 1.74 9.35
CA ALA A 45 -4.80 0.30 9.17
C ALA A 45 -6.11 -0.36 8.74
N PRO A 46 -6.05 -1.46 7.95
CA PRO A 46 -7.22 -2.27 7.64
C PRO A 46 -7.91 -2.78 8.91
N ALA A 47 -9.24 -2.87 8.91
CA ALA A 47 -10.00 -3.34 10.08
C ALA A 47 -9.65 -4.79 10.50
N ASN A 48 -9.11 -5.58 9.58
CA ASN A 48 -8.65 -6.94 9.84
C ASN A 48 -7.15 -7.03 10.22
N ALA A 49 -6.42 -5.91 10.23
CA ALA A 49 -5.03 -5.88 10.64
C ALA A 49 -4.95 -6.02 12.18
N PRO A 50 -4.18 -6.98 12.70
CA PRO A 50 -4.07 -7.24 14.14
C PRO A 50 -3.12 -6.23 14.82
N ILE A 51 -3.55 -4.96 14.95
CA ILE A 51 -2.76 -3.85 15.53
C ILE A 51 -2.31 -4.17 16.97
N SER A 52 -3.10 -4.94 17.72
CA SER A 52 -2.75 -5.38 19.08
C SER A 52 -1.51 -6.27 19.16
N ARG A 53 -1.04 -6.80 18.03
CA ARG A 53 0.13 -7.66 17.91
C ARG A 53 1.26 -7.02 17.09
N LEU A 54 1.17 -5.71 16.84
CA LEU A 54 2.18 -5.01 16.06
C LEU A 54 3.54 -5.09 16.79
N PRO A 55 4.57 -5.72 16.18
CA PRO A 55 5.90 -5.76 16.78
C PRO A 55 6.55 -4.37 16.69
N ALA A 56 7.67 -4.20 17.40
CA ALA A 56 8.56 -3.07 17.13
C ALA A 56 9.06 -3.18 15.68
N PHE A 57 8.99 -2.08 14.94
CA PHE A 57 9.43 -2.00 13.56
C PHE A 57 10.53 -0.93 13.41
N SER A 58 11.45 -1.15 12.49
CA SER A 58 12.49 -0.17 12.18
C SER A 58 11.93 0.90 11.25
N PRO A 59 12.24 2.20 11.46
CA PRO A 59 11.98 3.23 10.47
C PRO A 59 12.62 2.94 9.11
N VAL A 60 13.73 2.18 9.09
CA VAL A 60 14.40 1.76 7.86
C VAL A 60 13.52 0.79 7.07
N ASP A 61 12.86 -0.16 7.75
CA ASP A 61 11.94 -1.10 7.09
C ASP A 61 10.77 -0.38 6.43
N VAL A 62 10.25 0.66 7.09
CA VAL A 62 9.20 1.53 6.55
C VAL A 62 9.72 2.27 5.30
N ALA A 63 10.91 2.85 5.37
CA ALA A 63 11.51 3.58 4.24
C ALA A 63 11.83 2.69 3.03
N GLU A 64 12.23 1.44 3.26
CA GLU A 64 12.52 0.46 2.23
C GLU A 64 11.27 -0.26 1.70
N GLY A 65 10.10 -0.05 2.32
CA GLY A 65 8.87 -0.76 1.99
C GLY A 65 8.88 -2.23 2.41
N ASN A 66 9.75 -2.61 3.33
CA ASN A 66 9.83 -3.94 3.90
C ASN A 66 8.59 -4.22 4.79
N PRO A 67 8.18 -5.49 4.92
CA PRO A 67 7.07 -5.85 5.78
C PRO A 67 7.41 -5.59 7.24
N VAL A 68 6.57 -4.76 7.90
CA VAL A 68 6.70 -4.42 9.33
C VAL A 68 6.02 -5.43 10.24
N MET A 69 5.13 -6.26 9.68
CA MET A 69 4.37 -7.25 10.43
C MET A 69 3.99 -8.42 9.53
N GLU A 70 4.18 -9.65 10.00
CA GLU A 70 3.76 -10.86 9.29
C GLU A 70 2.93 -11.75 10.22
N ILE A 71 1.66 -11.93 9.90
CA ILE A 71 0.72 -12.69 10.74
C ILE A 71 -0.17 -13.57 9.86
N LYS A 72 -0.23 -14.87 10.18
CA LYS A 72 -1.06 -15.86 9.47
C LYS A 72 -0.78 -15.91 7.95
N GLY A 73 0.49 -15.77 7.56
CA GLY A 73 0.91 -15.77 6.16
C GLY A 73 0.56 -14.50 5.38
N ARG A 74 0.10 -13.46 6.07
CA ARG A 74 -0.15 -12.13 5.51
C ARG A 74 0.95 -11.19 5.97
N SER A 75 1.57 -10.52 5.03
CA SER A 75 2.61 -9.52 5.30
C SER A 75 2.00 -8.13 5.15
N PHE A 76 2.33 -7.22 6.06
CA PHE A 76 1.85 -5.85 6.07
C PHE A 76 3.04 -4.90 6.02
N CYS A 77 2.94 -3.88 5.18
CA CYS A 77 3.90 -2.78 5.05
C CYS A 77 3.25 -1.46 5.52
N LEU A 78 4.08 -0.51 5.94
CA LEU A 78 3.66 0.87 6.22
C LEU A 78 4.22 1.77 5.13
N ASN A 79 3.35 2.55 4.51
CA ASN A 79 3.72 3.57 3.54
C ASN A 79 3.47 4.95 4.16
N GLU A 80 4.35 5.92 3.93
CA GLU A 80 4.11 7.30 4.36
C GLU A 80 2.92 7.89 3.58
N ASP A 81 2.00 8.54 4.28
CA ASP A 81 0.74 9.08 3.76
C ASP A 81 0.73 10.60 3.95
N THR A 82 1.42 11.31 3.06
CA THR A 82 1.57 12.77 3.17
C THR A 82 0.25 13.52 2.97
N GLU A 83 -0.70 12.95 2.24
CA GLU A 83 -2.03 13.58 2.02
C GLU A 83 -2.83 13.70 3.33
N ALA A 84 -2.62 12.78 4.27
CA ALA A 84 -3.23 12.85 5.60
C ALA A 84 -2.68 14.00 6.46
N LEU A 85 -1.56 14.63 6.07
CA LEU A 85 -0.95 15.77 6.77
C LEU A 85 -1.49 17.13 6.30
N ASP A 86 -2.29 17.19 5.23
CA ASP A 86 -2.82 18.44 4.62
C ASP A 86 -3.91 19.14 5.46
N GLY A 87 -4.00 18.83 6.76
CA GLY A 87 -4.95 19.45 7.70
C GLY A 87 -6.37 18.90 7.65
N SER A 88 -6.60 17.84 6.86
CA SER A 88 -7.88 17.11 6.79
C SER A 88 -8.22 16.40 8.11
N VAL A 89 -7.21 15.97 8.86
CA VAL A 89 -7.36 15.26 10.12
C VAL A 89 -7.12 16.21 11.29
N LYS A 90 -8.10 16.32 12.20
CA LYS A 90 -7.97 17.06 13.47
C LYS A 90 -8.12 16.12 14.65
N ILE A 91 -7.26 16.29 15.64
CA ILE A 91 -7.31 15.51 16.87
C ILE A 91 -8.23 16.19 17.85
N MET A 92 -9.19 15.43 18.37
CA MET A 92 -10.18 15.89 19.33
C MET A 92 -9.96 15.15 20.65
N PHE A 93 -9.91 15.88 21.76
CA PHE A 93 -9.72 15.31 23.10
C PHE A 93 -10.76 15.90 24.07
N PRO A 94 -11.36 15.08 24.97
CA PRO A 94 -12.33 15.59 25.94
C PRO A 94 -11.66 16.47 27.00
N ASP A 95 -12.27 17.61 27.29
CA ASP A 95 -11.92 18.43 28.45
C ASP A 95 -12.47 17.81 29.75
N SER A 96 -12.14 18.39 30.91
CA SER A 96 -12.60 17.91 32.22
C SER A 96 -14.12 17.89 32.40
N LYS A 97 -14.89 18.55 31.51
CA LYS A 97 -16.36 18.55 31.48
C LYS A 97 -16.90 17.51 30.51
N GLY A 98 -16.04 16.71 29.87
CA GLY A 98 -16.42 15.71 28.87
C GLY A 98 -16.65 16.27 27.47
N VAL A 99 -16.32 17.54 27.23
CA VAL A 99 -16.54 18.18 25.93
C VAL A 99 -15.31 18.02 25.07
N TYR A 100 -15.44 17.38 23.91
CA TYR A 100 -14.35 17.23 22.95
C TYR A 100 -13.94 18.58 22.35
N ARG A 101 -12.65 18.89 22.41
CA ARG A 101 -12.05 20.08 21.81
C ARG A 101 -10.91 19.69 20.89
N ALA A 102 -10.73 20.49 19.83
CA ALA A 102 -9.59 20.33 18.95
C ALA A 102 -8.29 20.61 19.70
N VAL A 103 -7.34 19.71 19.57
CA VAL A 103 -5.97 19.90 20.04
C VAL A 103 -5.22 20.74 19.01
N GLY A 104 -4.39 21.70 19.45
CA GLY A 104 -3.61 22.57 18.57
C GLY A 104 -2.33 21.95 18.00
N GLN A 105 -2.02 20.70 18.36
CA GLN A 105 -0.80 20.01 17.94
C GLN A 105 -1.03 19.29 16.60
N SER A 106 -0.12 19.52 15.66
CA SER A 106 -0.13 18.89 14.35
C SER A 106 0.36 17.44 14.41
N ILE A 107 -0.16 16.62 13.51
CA ILE A 107 0.40 15.31 13.21
C ILE A 107 1.74 15.52 12.52
N GLU A 108 2.80 14.85 12.97
CA GLU A 108 4.14 14.98 12.43
C GLU A 108 4.41 13.97 11.32
N LYS A 109 3.84 12.77 11.45
CA LYS A 109 3.95 11.70 10.45
C LYS A 109 2.62 11.01 10.28
N ALA A 110 2.31 10.66 9.05
CA ALA A 110 1.14 9.86 8.74
C ALA A 110 1.57 8.63 7.93
N PHE A 111 0.97 7.49 8.24
CA PHE A 111 1.27 6.23 7.60
C PHE A 111 -0.01 5.49 7.24
N ARG A 112 0.04 4.75 6.14
CA ARG A 112 -0.99 3.83 5.69
C ARG A 112 -0.43 2.41 5.68
N MET A 113 -1.04 1.55 6.48
CA MET A 113 -0.73 0.13 6.47
C MET A 113 -1.44 -0.54 5.30
N VAL A 114 -0.67 -1.27 4.49
CA VAL A 114 -1.16 -2.03 3.34
C VAL A 114 -0.70 -3.47 3.46
N GLU A 115 -1.52 -4.40 2.99
CA GLU A 115 -1.10 -5.79 2.87
C GLU A 115 -0.17 -5.91 1.66
N SER A 116 1.02 -6.45 1.87
CA SER A 116 1.96 -6.71 0.79
C SER A 116 1.58 -8.01 0.09
N LEU A 117 1.78 -8.04 -1.22
CA LEU A 117 1.69 -9.28 -1.98
C LEU A 117 2.69 -10.31 -1.43
N PRO A 118 2.38 -11.62 -1.48
CA PRO A 118 3.32 -12.65 -1.06
C PRO A 118 4.62 -12.48 -1.84
N LYS A 119 5.76 -12.59 -1.14
CA LYS A 119 7.10 -12.55 -1.77
C LYS A 119 7.07 -13.49 -2.98
N ARG A 120 7.39 -12.96 -4.17
CA ARG A 120 7.46 -13.76 -5.42
C ARG A 120 8.24 -15.04 -5.08
N ARG A 121 7.60 -16.22 -5.23
CA ARG A 121 8.33 -17.49 -5.10
C ARG A 121 9.49 -17.39 -6.07
N LYS A 122 10.72 -17.57 -5.57
CA LYS A 122 11.87 -17.78 -6.45
C LYS A 122 11.61 -19.10 -7.16
N ILE A 123 11.05 -19.02 -8.37
CA ILE A 123 10.92 -20.17 -9.26
C ILE A 123 12.36 -20.53 -9.60
N SER A 124 12.82 -21.70 -9.14
CA SER A 124 14.14 -22.19 -9.53
C SER A 124 14.16 -22.35 -11.05
N LYS A 125 15.32 -22.22 -11.69
CA LYS A 125 15.43 -22.44 -13.14
C LYS A 125 14.88 -23.83 -13.53
N ASP A 126 14.97 -24.80 -12.63
CA ASP A 126 14.45 -26.17 -12.78
C ASP A 126 12.91 -26.25 -12.82
N GLN A 127 12.19 -25.23 -12.33
CA GLN A 127 10.73 -25.14 -12.37
C GLN A 127 10.21 -24.36 -13.57
N ILE A 128 11.11 -23.75 -14.36
CA ILE A 128 10.76 -23.10 -15.62
C ILE A 128 10.72 -24.20 -16.67
N PRO A 129 9.58 -24.43 -17.37
CA PRO A 129 9.54 -25.37 -18.47
C PRO A 129 10.64 -25.03 -19.47
N GLU A 130 11.46 -26.02 -19.80
CA GLU A 130 12.56 -25.84 -20.74
C GLU A 130 11.99 -25.30 -22.06
N ALA A 131 12.58 -24.22 -22.57
CA ALA A 131 12.10 -23.59 -23.79
C ALA A 131 12.10 -24.64 -24.91
N GLN A 132 10.98 -24.79 -25.63
CA GLN A 132 10.92 -25.75 -26.71
C GLN A 132 12.04 -25.48 -27.72
N PRO A 133 12.78 -26.50 -28.15
CA PRO A 133 13.85 -26.32 -29.11
C PRO A 133 13.27 -25.69 -30.39
N VAL A 134 13.89 -24.61 -30.84
CA VAL A 134 13.53 -23.97 -32.10
C VAL A 134 13.72 -25.01 -33.21
N ARG A 135 12.68 -25.25 -34.01
CA ARG A 135 12.76 -26.19 -35.13
C ARG A 135 13.78 -25.66 -36.13
N LEU A 136 14.88 -26.39 -36.31
CA LEU A 136 15.88 -26.06 -37.31
C LEU A 136 15.27 -26.22 -38.71
N GLN A 137 15.58 -25.26 -39.59
CA GLN A 137 15.23 -25.39 -40.99
C GLN A 137 16.00 -26.58 -41.58
N PRO A 138 15.35 -27.46 -42.38
CA PRO A 138 16.03 -28.56 -43.03
C PRO A 138 17.18 -28.07 -43.92
N GLU A 139 18.33 -28.74 -43.84
CA GLU A 139 19.47 -28.47 -44.70
C GLU A 139 19.15 -28.80 -46.18
N GLY A 140 19.81 -28.10 -47.10
CA GLY A 140 19.68 -28.37 -48.54
C GLY A 140 18.37 -27.91 -49.17
N LEU A 141 17.73 -26.88 -48.59
CA LEU A 141 16.55 -26.25 -49.18
C LEU A 141 16.90 -25.65 -50.56
N ARG A 142 16.37 -26.25 -51.62
CA ARG A 142 16.56 -25.78 -53.01
C ARG A 142 15.21 -25.54 -53.68
N MET A 143 15.20 -24.70 -54.70
CA MET A 143 14.02 -24.42 -55.52
C MET A 143 13.47 -25.72 -56.12
N ARG A 144 12.26 -26.12 -55.73
CA ARG A 144 11.62 -27.36 -56.22
C ARG A 144 10.74 -27.14 -57.45
N TYR A 145 10.22 -25.93 -57.60
CA TYR A 145 9.36 -25.58 -58.71
C TYR A 145 10.14 -24.73 -59.71
N LYS A 146 10.21 -25.20 -60.96
CA LYS A 146 10.69 -24.43 -62.11
C LYS A 146 9.49 -24.17 -63.03
N PRO A 147 9.13 -22.90 -63.31
CA PRO A 147 8.05 -22.59 -64.23
C PRO A 147 8.38 -23.04 -65.66
N PHE A 148 7.35 -23.29 -66.47
CA PHE A 148 7.51 -23.68 -67.86
C PHE A 148 8.31 -22.62 -68.64
N GLY A 149 9.34 -23.04 -69.39
CA GLY A 149 10.21 -22.16 -70.16
C GLY A 149 11.52 -21.74 -69.46
N ALA A 150 11.77 -22.15 -68.22
CA ALA A 150 13.07 -21.96 -67.58
C ALA A 150 14.13 -22.89 -68.22
N VAL A 151 15.13 -22.32 -68.90
CA VAL A 151 16.27 -23.04 -69.48
C VAL A 151 17.49 -22.80 -68.59
N GLY A 152 18.00 -23.87 -67.96
CA GLY A 152 19.25 -23.83 -67.21
C GLY A 152 19.23 -24.70 -65.94
N ASP A 153 20.21 -25.58 -65.80
CA ASP A 153 20.70 -26.04 -64.50
C ASP A 153 21.75 -25.02 -64.03
N ALA A 154 21.26 -23.87 -63.55
CA ALA A 154 22.11 -22.93 -62.84
C ALA A 154 22.48 -23.56 -61.49
N GLU A 155 23.66 -24.14 -61.47
CA GLU A 155 24.42 -24.47 -60.28
C GLU A 155 24.50 -23.27 -59.32
N ASP A 156 24.11 -23.54 -58.07
CA ASP A 156 24.12 -22.69 -56.87
C ASP A 156 24.92 -21.37 -56.97
N GLU A 157 24.32 -20.31 -57.53
CA GLU A 157 24.86 -18.96 -57.40
C GLU A 157 24.65 -18.47 -55.96
N VAL A 158 25.77 -18.33 -55.24
CA VAL A 158 25.87 -17.62 -53.98
C VAL A 158 25.33 -16.20 -54.21
N MET A 159 24.17 -15.90 -53.61
CA MET A 159 23.60 -14.55 -53.56
C MET A 159 24.61 -13.61 -52.88
N GLY A 160 25.37 -12.88 -53.70
CA GLY A 160 26.29 -11.83 -53.27
C GLY A 160 25.56 -10.79 -52.42
N GLY A 161 26.18 -10.43 -51.30
CA GLY A 161 25.66 -9.47 -50.35
C GLY A 161 25.42 -8.08 -50.97
N CYS A 162 24.42 -7.38 -50.45
CA CYS A 162 24.27 -5.95 -50.65
C CYS A 162 25.27 -5.21 -49.75
N GLN A 163 26.17 -4.46 -50.38
CA GLN A 163 26.91 -3.32 -49.80
C GLN A 163 26.01 -2.08 -49.77
#